data_AF-A0A419H2M1-F1
#
_entry.id   AF-A0A419H2M1-F1
#
_cell.length_a   1.000
_cell.length_b   1.000
_cell.length_c   1.000
_cell.angle_alpha   90.00
_cell.angle_beta   90.00
_cell.angle_gamma   90.00
#
_symmetry.space_group_name_H-M   'P 1'
#
loop_
_entity.id
_entity.type
_entity.pdbx_description
1 polymer ?
#
loop_
_entity_poly.entity_id
_entity_poly.type
_entity_poly.pdbx_seq_one_letter_code
_entity_poly.pdbx_strand_id
1 'polypeptide(L)'
;MKTKIFLGILFLFVISASIFAQSDYETVQNFKRQHKQIVEAIKNAVSPDDCNIIEEKINNLRNEFEGNKALLDKALYPDNFESSFEKIESAFQSKRTDLAQINILTTQVGTLQEQVLMLNQKNEDLMKRISDLTLKSEKDQADIANLKKLVSQLRGNINQRDLLVRDLVDSLLVEFIKSPEEMTQKERRVIITKINKGNLFNNIKRTIEDNIRFTNVTQMTADDFSKMKKQQRNFDKVWKQIGPRLSSVYLKEKNKKLEISQIDTLFVQWNNQMNNEIWRSIHSLFMEKNINLISFNNSNQFVDKVCSFIDEQIKDLDVKSTDESEEIFHTFTDSVYFKTVEKKWIPVLLENNMMTQTEKDLIDGKINEWKNEITPSYAYLGFIIVGVIIIAAVLYAYKKTKKASSKPVTS
;
A
#
# COMPACT_ATOMS: atom_id res chain seq x y z
N MET A 1 -19.76 -99.68 -0.60
CA MET A 1 -18.50 -99.11 -1.15
C MET A 1 -18.71 -97.76 -1.86
N LYS A 2 -19.74 -97.60 -2.71
CA LYS A 2 -20.04 -96.34 -3.43
C LYS A 2 -20.31 -95.11 -2.52
N THR A 3 -20.98 -95.28 -1.39
CA THR A 3 -21.30 -94.18 -0.45
C THR A 3 -20.08 -93.64 0.33
N LYS A 4 -19.06 -94.49 0.58
CA LYS A 4 -17.83 -94.09 1.27
C LYS A 4 -16.86 -93.33 0.35
N ILE A 5 -16.88 -93.63 -0.96
CA ILE A 5 -16.12 -92.89 -1.98
C ILE A 5 -16.72 -91.49 -2.21
N PHE A 6 -18.05 -91.37 -2.21
CA PHE A 6 -18.74 -90.09 -2.38
C PHE A 6 -18.51 -89.13 -1.19
N LEU A 7 -18.49 -89.63 0.05
CA LEU A 7 -18.16 -88.82 1.23
C LEU A 7 -16.71 -88.34 1.23
N GLY A 8 -15.76 -89.17 0.75
CA GLY A 8 -14.35 -88.81 0.66
C GLY A 8 -14.07 -87.71 -0.37
N ILE A 9 -14.76 -87.74 -1.52
CA ILE A 9 -14.68 -86.70 -2.56
C ILE A 9 -15.31 -85.39 -2.08
N LEU A 10 -16.45 -85.45 -1.37
CA LEU A 10 -17.09 -84.28 -0.79
C LEU A 10 -16.20 -83.61 0.29
N PHE A 11 -15.53 -84.42 1.11
CA PHE A 11 -14.62 -83.93 2.15
C PHE A 11 -13.35 -83.30 1.57
N LEU A 12 -12.81 -83.85 0.48
CA LEU A 12 -11.71 -83.25 -0.30
C LEU A 12 -12.11 -81.93 -0.96
N PHE A 13 -13.35 -81.80 -1.43
CA PHE A 13 -13.88 -80.54 -1.98
C PHE A 13 -14.05 -79.45 -0.90
N VAL A 14 -14.49 -79.83 0.30
CA VAL A 14 -14.66 -78.89 1.42
C VAL A 14 -13.32 -78.43 2.00
N ILE A 15 -12.33 -79.32 2.09
CA ILE A 15 -10.98 -78.96 2.58
C ILE A 15 -10.26 -78.07 1.55
N SER A 16 -10.33 -78.40 0.26
CA SER A 16 -9.75 -77.55 -0.79
C SER A 16 -10.42 -76.18 -0.81
N ALA A 17 -11.75 -76.10 -0.77
CA ALA A 17 -12.47 -74.83 -0.68
C ALA A 17 -12.08 -74.00 0.56
N SER A 18 -11.76 -74.63 1.69
CA SER A 18 -11.33 -73.94 2.91
C SER A 18 -9.92 -73.36 2.80
N ILE A 19 -9.00 -74.08 2.14
CA ILE A 19 -7.62 -73.62 1.88
C ILE A 19 -7.62 -72.48 0.84
N PHE A 20 -8.42 -72.60 -0.22
CA PHE A 20 -8.62 -71.53 -1.21
C PHE A 20 -9.26 -70.29 -0.58
N ALA A 21 -10.26 -70.44 0.30
CA ALA A 21 -10.89 -69.31 0.99
C ALA A 21 -9.92 -68.57 1.94
N GLN A 22 -8.96 -69.28 2.57
CA GLN A 22 -7.93 -68.65 3.40
C GLN A 22 -6.96 -67.81 2.54
N SER A 23 -6.55 -68.32 1.37
CA SER A 23 -5.70 -67.61 0.41
C SER A 23 -6.41 -66.42 -0.24
N ASP A 24 -7.69 -66.56 -0.59
CA ASP A 24 -8.52 -65.47 -1.13
C ASP A 24 -8.73 -64.35 -0.11
N TYR A 25 -9.03 -64.70 1.14
CA TYR A 25 -9.14 -63.72 2.22
C TYR A 25 -7.82 -62.96 2.42
N GLU A 26 -6.69 -63.67 2.47
CA GLU A 26 -5.37 -63.07 2.61
C GLU A 26 -5.04 -62.12 1.44
N THR A 27 -5.38 -62.52 0.21
CA THR A 27 -5.23 -61.69 -1.00
C THR A 27 -6.03 -60.40 -0.90
N VAL A 28 -7.32 -60.48 -0.51
CA VAL A 28 -8.19 -59.31 -0.33
C VAL A 28 -7.66 -58.39 0.77
N GLN A 29 -7.21 -58.94 1.90
CA GLN A 29 -6.67 -58.14 3.00
C GLN A 29 -5.34 -57.48 2.61
N ASN A 30 -4.48 -58.18 1.87
CA ASN A 30 -3.23 -57.63 1.36
C ASN A 30 -3.50 -56.45 0.43
N PHE A 31 -4.42 -56.61 -0.54
CA PHE A 31 -4.85 -55.53 -1.43
C PHE A 31 -5.35 -54.32 -0.63
N LYS A 32 -6.32 -54.52 0.28
CA LYS A 32 -6.91 -53.43 1.09
C LYS A 32 -5.85 -52.70 1.92
N ARG A 33 -4.90 -53.43 2.49
CA ARG A 33 -3.80 -52.87 3.27
C ARG A 33 -2.88 -52.01 2.40
N GLN A 34 -2.42 -52.54 1.27
CA GLN A 34 -1.52 -51.80 0.38
C GLN A 34 -2.21 -50.59 -0.27
N HIS A 35 -3.47 -50.75 -0.70
CA HIS A 35 -4.31 -49.65 -1.21
C HIS A 35 -4.43 -48.53 -0.18
N LYS A 36 -4.74 -48.87 1.08
CA LYS A 36 -4.81 -47.89 2.18
C LYS A 36 -3.46 -47.20 2.43
N GLN A 37 -2.35 -47.94 2.37
CA GLN A 37 -1.01 -47.36 2.51
C GLN A 37 -0.70 -46.36 1.39
N ILE A 38 -1.14 -46.63 0.16
CA ILE A 38 -1.00 -45.70 -0.98
C ILE A 38 -1.88 -44.47 -0.77
N VAL A 39 -3.13 -44.63 -0.34
CA VAL A 39 -4.03 -43.50 -0.01
C VAL A 39 -3.39 -42.61 1.07
N GLU A 40 -2.82 -43.21 2.12
CA GLU A 40 -2.11 -42.47 3.16
C GLU A 40 -0.82 -41.82 2.63
N ALA A 41 -0.09 -42.46 1.72
CA ALA A 41 1.09 -41.88 1.08
C ALA A 41 0.73 -40.66 0.22
N ILE A 42 -0.34 -40.74 -0.59
CA ILE A 42 -0.87 -39.61 -1.38
C ILE A 42 -1.20 -38.43 -0.47
N LYS A 43 -1.94 -38.70 0.62
CA LYS A 43 -2.30 -37.65 1.59
C LYS A 43 -1.09 -36.99 2.24
N ASN A 44 0.00 -37.74 2.44
CA ASN A 44 1.19 -37.27 3.13
C ASN A 44 2.32 -36.78 2.20
N ALA A 45 2.14 -36.85 0.88
CA ALA A 45 3.13 -36.39 -0.10
C ALA A 45 3.37 -34.89 0.04
N VAL A 46 4.65 -34.48 0.09
CA VAL A 46 5.06 -33.08 0.26
C VAL A 46 5.99 -32.59 -0.84
N SER A 47 6.37 -33.47 -1.78
CA SER A 47 7.27 -33.17 -2.86
C SER A 47 6.88 -33.90 -4.16
N PRO A 48 7.29 -33.36 -5.32
CA PRO A 48 7.17 -34.08 -6.60
C PRO A 48 7.88 -35.44 -6.59
N ASP A 49 8.97 -35.59 -5.84
CA ASP A 49 9.70 -36.86 -5.73
C ASP A 49 8.88 -37.92 -4.98
N ASP A 50 8.12 -37.52 -3.95
CA ASP A 50 7.15 -38.41 -3.29
C ASP A 50 6.10 -38.91 -4.29
N CYS A 51 5.65 -38.05 -5.21
CA CYS A 51 4.70 -38.44 -6.25
C CYS A 51 5.26 -39.52 -7.18
N ASN A 52 6.55 -39.45 -7.56
CA ASN A 52 7.17 -40.47 -8.39
C ASN A 52 7.19 -41.84 -7.69
N ILE A 53 7.50 -41.87 -6.39
CA ILE A 53 7.49 -43.10 -5.58
C ILE A 53 6.07 -43.66 -5.45
N ILE A 54 5.07 -42.79 -5.29
CA ILE A 54 3.66 -43.19 -5.17
C ILE A 54 3.13 -43.73 -6.50
N GLU A 55 3.50 -43.12 -7.62
CA GLU A 55 3.16 -43.58 -8.97
C GLU A 55 3.67 -45.01 -9.20
N GLU A 56 4.92 -45.28 -8.81
CA GLU A 56 5.49 -46.62 -8.86
C GLU A 56 4.71 -47.62 -7.99
N LYS A 57 4.32 -47.22 -6.76
CA LYS A 57 3.51 -48.07 -5.88
C LYS A 57 2.12 -48.36 -6.43
N ILE A 58 1.46 -47.38 -7.07
CA ILE A 58 0.16 -47.58 -7.72
C ILE A 58 0.30 -48.59 -8.86
N ASN A 59 1.32 -48.43 -9.72
CA ASN A 59 1.57 -49.33 -10.83
C ASN A 59 1.90 -50.76 -10.35
N ASN A 60 2.74 -50.87 -9.31
CA ASN A 60 3.07 -52.18 -8.72
C ASN A 60 1.85 -52.86 -8.10
N LEU A 61 1.00 -52.12 -7.37
CA LEU A 61 -0.24 -52.67 -6.82
C LEU A 61 -1.18 -53.16 -7.92
N ARG A 62 -1.34 -52.38 -9.00
CA ARG A 62 -2.19 -52.78 -10.13
C ARG A 62 -1.68 -54.07 -10.76
N ASN A 63 -0.38 -54.13 -11.06
CA ASN A 63 0.26 -55.30 -11.65
C ASN A 63 0.21 -56.54 -10.75
N GLU A 64 0.40 -56.38 -9.42
CA GLU A 64 0.36 -57.48 -8.45
C GLU A 64 -1.02 -58.15 -8.40
N PHE A 65 -2.10 -57.37 -8.48
CA PHE A 65 -3.47 -57.85 -8.23
C PHE A 65 -4.35 -57.97 -9.49
N GLU A 66 -3.82 -57.65 -10.68
CA GLU A 66 -4.54 -57.76 -11.95
C GLU A 66 -5.14 -59.18 -12.15
N GLY A 67 -4.37 -60.21 -11.80
CA GLY A 67 -4.81 -61.61 -11.86
C GLY A 67 -5.94 -61.97 -10.88
N ASN A 68 -6.16 -61.16 -9.84
CA ASN A 68 -7.17 -61.37 -8.80
C ASN A 68 -8.40 -60.46 -8.95
N LYS A 69 -8.55 -59.76 -10.08
CA LYS A 69 -9.64 -58.79 -10.35
C LYS A 69 -11.03 -59.33 -10.02
N ALA A 70 -11.39 -60.52 -10.52
CA ALA A 70 -12.72 -61.10 -10.30
C ALA A 70 -13.03 -61.40 -8.82
N LEU A 71 -12.01 -61.71 -8.02
CA LEU A 71 -12.14 -61.88 -6.56
C LEU A 71 -12.34 -60.52 -5.89
N LEU A 72 -11.53 -59.53 -6.27
CA LEU A 72 -11.56 -58.18 -5.70
C LEU A 72 -12.86 -57.43 -6.03
N ASP A 73 -13.38 -57.58 -7.25
CA ASP A 73 -14.67 -56.98 -7.68
C ASP A 73 -15.83 -57.41 -6.77
N LYS A 74 -15.81 -58.64 -6.25
CA LYS A 74 -16.81 -59.13 -5.29
C LYS A 74 -16.53 -58.65 -3.87
N ALA A 75 -15.27 -58.58 -3.47
CA ALA A 75 -14.86 -58.30 -2.10
C ALA A 75 -14.81 -56.80 -1.74
N LEU A 76 -14.88 -55.92 -2.73
CA LEU A 76 -14.79 -54.46 -2.59
C LEU A 76 -16.15 -53.74 -2.65
N TYR A 77 -17.26 -54.45 -2.82
CA TYR A 77 -18.59 -53.86 -3.00
C TYR A 77 -18.93 -52.77 -1.96
N PRO A 78 -19.51 -51.62 -2.37
CA PRO A 78 -20.01 -51.29 -3.70
C PRO A 78 -18.94 -50.93 -4.75
N ASP A 79 -17.67 -50.83 -4.34
CA ASP A 79 -16.56 -50.60 -5.25
C ASP A 79 -16.10 -51.92 -5.92
N ASN A 80 -15.29 -51.79 -6.97
CA ASN A 80 -14.64 -52.89 -7.65
C ASN A 80 -13.15 -52.58 -7.86
N PHE A 81 -12.41 -53.49 -8.49
CA PHE A 81 -10.98 -53.32 -8.74
C PHE A 81 -10.68 -52.02 -9.50
N GLU A 82 -11.35 -51.78 -10.63
CA GLU A 82 -11.12 -50.57 -11.43
C GLU A 82 -11.52 -49.29 -10.70
N SER A 83 -12.71 -49.25 -10.10
CA SER A 83 -13.16 -48.06 -9.39
C SER A 83 -12.27 -47.75 -8.19
N SER A 84 -11.66 -48.78 -7.58
CA SER A 84 -10.69 -48.57 -6.50
C SER A 84 -9.43 -47.89 -7.00
N PHE A 85 -8.94 -48.21 -8.22
CA PHE A 85 -7.80 -47.55 -8.85
C PHE A 85 -8.14 -46.16 -9.37
N GLU A 86 -9.31 -45.98 -10.00
CA GLU A 86 -9.79 -44.66 -10.45
C GLU A 86 -9.79 -43.65 -9.29
N LYS A 87 -10.22 -44.06 -8.09
CA LYS A 87 -10.22 -43.20 -6.91
C LYS A 87 -8.83 -42.77 -6.46
N ILE A 88 -7.87 -43.71 -6.38
CA ILE A 88 -6.48 -43.38 -5.98
C ILE A 88 -5.75 -42.60 -7.07
N GLU A 89 -5.97 -42.93 -8.34
CA GLU A 89 -5.39 -42.20 -9.48
C GLU A 89 -5.93 -40.76 -9.52
N SER A 90 -7.23 -40.56 -9.36
CA SER A 90 -7.82 -39.21 -9.26
C SER A 90 -7.25 -38.42 -8.08
N ALA A 91 -7.15 -39.03 -6.90
CA ALA A 91 -6.57 -38.39 -5.73
C ALA A 91 -5.07 -38.06 -5.93
N PHE A 92 -4.32 -38.96 -6.57
CA PHE A 92 -2.92 -38.79 -6.90
C PHE A 92 -2.71 -37.64 -7.88
N GLN A 93 -3.49 -37.56 -8.97
CA GLN A 93 -3.36 -36.50 -9.97
C GLN A 93 -3.71 -35.12 -9.39
N SER A 94 -4.76 -35.04 -8.56
CA SER A 94 -5.07 -33.82 -7.82
C SER A 94 -3.88 -33.39 -6.97
N LYS A 95 -3.34 -34.32 -6.15
CA LYS A 95 -2.21 -34.04 -5.27
C LYS A 95 -0.96 -33.59 -6.02
N ARG A 96 -0.65 -34.24 -7.14
CA ARG A 96 0.49 -33.90 -8.01
C ARG A 96 0.35 -32.51 -8.60
N THR A 97 -0.86 -32.15 -9.02
CA THR A 97 -1.17 -30.80 -9.53
C THR A 97 -0.98 -29.74 -8.46
N ASP A 98 -1.49 -29.98 -7.25
CA ASP A 98 -1.33 -29.07 -6.11
C ASP A 98 0.15 -28.85 -5.78
N LEU A 99 0.92 -29.94 -5.68
CA LEU A 99 2.36 -29.86 -5.39
C LEU A 99 3.16 -29.13 -6.48
N ALA A 100 2.76 -29.27 -7.75
CA ALA A 100 3.37 -28.53 -8.85
C ALA A 100 3.09 -27.02 -8.74
N GLN A 101 1.84 -26.65 -8.44
CA GLN A 101 1.46 -25.24 -8.22
C GLN A 101 2.21 -24.65 -7.01
N ILE A 102 2.29 -25.38 -5.90
CA ILE A 102 3.06 -24.99 -4.70
C ILE A 102 4.51 -24.71 -5.06
N ASN A 103 5.13 -25.54 -5.91
CA ASN A 103 6.53 -25.38 -6.29
C ASN A 103 6.75 -24.12 -7.16
N ILE A 104 5.87 -23.86 -8.12
CA ILE A 104 5.89 -22.65 -8.94
C ILE A 104 5.77 -21.41 -8.06
N LEU A 105 4.78 -21.38 -7.17
CA LEU A 105 4.55 -20.26 -6.26
C LEU A 105 5.72 -20.08 -5.29
N THR A 106 6.28 -21.16 -4.75
CA THR A 106 7.47 -21.09 -3.88
C THR A 106 8.64 -20.44 -4.61
N THR A 107 8.83 -20.76 -5.89
CA THR A 107 9.89 -20.17 -6.73
C THR A 107 9.64 -18.68 -7.00
N GLN A 108 8.39 -18.31 -7.32
CA GLN A 108 8.00 -16.92 -7.53
C GLN A 108 8.19 -16.09 -6.25
N VAL A 109 7.71 -16.60 -5.11
CA VAL A 109 7.88 -15.99 -3.79
C VAL A 109 9.36 -15.79 -3.46
N GLY A 110 10.21 -16.79 -3.71
CA GLY A 110 11.65 -16.68 -3.51
C GLY A 110 12.28 -15.57 -4.38
N THR A 111 11.91 -15.51 -5.65
CA THR A 111 12.36 -14.48 -6.60
C THR A 111 11.94 -13.08 -6.14
N LEU A 112 10.68 -12.91 -5.73
CA LEU A 112 10.16 -11.64 -5.23
C LEU A 112 10.89 -11.21 -3.95
N GLN A 113 11.17 -12.15 -3.04
CA GLN A 113 11.94 -11.87 -1.82
C GLN A 113 13.35 -11.38 -2.12
N GLU A 114 14.05 -12.01 -3.05
CA GLU A 114 15.39 -11.58 -3.47
C GLU A 114 15.38 -10.17 -4.08
N GLN A 115 14.40 -9.86 -4.91
CA GLN A 115 14.24 -8.52 -5.49
C GLN A 115 13.95 -7.47 -4.42
N VAL A 116 13.11 -7.77 -3.43
CA VAL A 116 12.84 -6.90 -2.28
C VAL A 116 14.11 -6.65 -1.46
N LEU A 117 14.91 -7.70 -1.19
CA LEU A 117 16.18 -7.57 -0.47
C LEU A 117 17.19 -6.70 -1.22
N MET A 118 17.32 -6.88 -2.54
CA MET A 118 18.19 -6.06 -3.38
C MET A 118 17.76 -4.58 -3.35
N LEU A 119 16.47 -4.30 -3.48
CA LEU A 119 15.95 -2.93 -3.41
C LEU A 119 16.15 -2.32 -2.04
N ASN A 120 15.97 -3.10 -0.96
CA ASN A 120 16.25 -2.66 0.40
C ASN A 120 17.70 -2.20 0.59
N GLN A 121 18.67 -2.98 0.09
CA GLN A 121 20.09 -2.61 0.15
C GLN A 121 20.40 -1.35 -0.66
N LYS A 122 19.85 -1.25 -1.88
CA LYS A 122 19.99 -0.05 -2.72
C LYS A 122 19.38 1.18 -2.04
N ASN A 123 18.24 1.02 -1.36
CA ASN A 123 17.58 2.10 -0.66
C ASN A 123 18.39 2.58 0.54
N GLU A 124 19.00 1.69 1.30
CA GLU A 124 19.89 2.05 2.40
C GLU A 124 21.10 2.86 1.92
N ASP A 125 21.76 2.44 0.84
CA ASP A 125 22.89 3.18 0.26
C ASP A 125 22.46 4.57 -0.24
N LEU A 126 21.33 4.65 -0.95
CA LEU A 126 20.79 5.93 -1.40
C LEU A 126 20.40 6.84 -0.24
N MET A 127 19.73 6.32 0.80
CA MET A 127 19.39 7.08 2.01
C MET A 127 20.63 7.63 2.69
N LYS A 128 21.70 6.84 2.80
CA LYS A 128 22.97 7.29 3.37
C LYS A 128 23.56 8.45 2.56
N ARG A 129 23.66 8.29 1.23
CA ARG A 129 24.18 9.35 0.34
C ARG A 129 23.35 10.63 0.39
N ILE A 130 22.03 10.50 0.45
CA ILE A 130 21.11 11.64 0.61
C ILE A 130 21.36 12.33 1.95
N SER A 131 21.47 11.57 3.05
CA SER A 131 21.76 12.13 4.38
C SER A 131 23.09 12.88 4.38
N ASP A 132 24.15 12.29 3.83
CA ASP A 132 25.49 12.88 3.76
C ASP A 132 25.47 14.21 2.97
N LEU A 133 24.79 14.23 1.81
CA LEU A 133 24.64 15.44 1.01
C LEU A 133 23.77 16.49 1.69
N THR A 134 22.68 16.10 2.35
CA THR A 134 21.77 17.02 3.05
C THR A 134 22.48 17.73 4.21
N LEU A 135 23.39 17.04 4.92
CA LEU A 135 24.17 17.62 6.03
C LEU A 135 25.30 18.56 5.59
N LYS A 136 25.63 18.63 4.30
CA LYS A 136 26.66 19.54 3.79
C LYS A 136 26.22 21.00 3.99
N SER A 137 27.04 21.78 4.70
CA SER A 137 26.75 23.19 5.07
C SER A 137 26.62 24.09 3.83
N GLU A 138 27.50 23.92 2.85
CA GLU A 138 27.47 24.64 1.57
C GLU A 138 27.22 23.64 0.44
N LYS A 139 26.12 23.82 -0.28
CA LYS A 139 25.75 23.01 -1.44
C LYS A 139 25.89 23.86 -2.68
N ASP A 140 26.72 23.43 -3.63
CA ASP A 140 26.74 24.05 -4.94
C ASP A 140 25.57 23.58 -5.81
N GLN A 141 25.41 24.16 -6.99
CA GLN A 141 24.32 23.78 -7.90
C GLN A 141 24.41 22.32 -8.36
N ALA A 142 25.62 21.75 -8.42
CA ALA A 142 25.83 20.36 -8.79
C ALA A 142 25.42 19.41 -7.66
N ASP A 143 25.72 19.74 -6.41
CA ASP A 143 25.27 19.04 -5.21
C ASP A 143 23.74 19.01 -5.14
N ILE A 144 23.09 20.15 -5.40
CA ILE A 144 21.61 20.24 -5.42
C ILE A 144 21.03 19.37 -6.54
N ALA A 145 21.63 19.40 -7.74
CA ALA A 145 21.19 18.56 -8.85
C ALA A 145 21.37 17.06 -8.55
N ASN A 146 22.49 16.70 -7.93
CA ASN A 146 22.77 15.33 -7.52
C ASN A 146 21.80 14.85 -6.43
N LEU A 147 21.53 15.69 -5.42
CA LEU A 147 20.57 15.41 -4.37
C LEU A 147 19.17 15.14 -4.95
N LYS A 148 18.69 15.99 -5.86
CA LYS A 148 17.42 15.80 -6.57
C LYS A 148 17.37 14.47 -7.32
N LYS A 149 18.47 14.11 -7.99
CA LYS A 149 18.58 12.83 -8.71
C LYS A 149 18.50 11.64 -7.76
N LEU A 150 19.27 11.66 -6.66
CA LEU A 150 19.29 10.58 -5.67
C LEU A 150 17.94 10.41 -4.99
N VAL A 151 17.28 11.51 -4.61
CA VAL A 151 15.91 11.48 -4.04
C VAL A 151 14.93 10.87 -5.03
N SER A 152 14.99 11.25 -6.31
CA SER A 152 14.10 10.68 -7.32
C SER A 152 14.37 9.18 -7.56
N GLN A 153 15.63 8.75 -7.54
CA GLN A 153 16.01 7.34 -7.65
C GLN A 153 15.51 6.53 -6.46
N LEU A 154 15.75 7.03 -5.23
CA LEU A 154 15.30 6.38 -4.00
C LEU A 154 13.77 6.22 -3.99
N ARG A 155 13.04 7.27 -4.37
CA ARG A 155 11.59 7.22 -4.51
C ARG A 155 11.14 6.15 -5.51
N GLY A 156 11.79 6.06 -6.67
CA GLY A 156 11.48 5.04 -7.67
C GLY A 156 11.67 3.62 -7.14
N ASN A 157 12.80 3.38 -6.45
CA ASN A 157 13.11 2.09 -5.86
C ASN A 157 12.16 1.72 -4.71
N ILE A 158 11.79 2.67 -3.85
CA ILE A 158 10.79 2.46 -2.79
C ILE A 158 9.46 2.06 -3.41
N ASN A 159 8.97 2.79 -4.41
CA ASN A 159 7.71 2.44 -5.06
C ASN A 159 7.75 1.04 -5.71
N GLN A 160 8.85 0.70 -6.40
CA GLN A 160 9.01 -0.64 -6.98
C GLN A 160 9.01 -1.73 -5.91
N ARG A 161 9.72 -1.53 -4.80
CA ARG A 161 9.74 -2.48 -3.69
C ARG A 161 8.35 -2.68 -3.11
N ASP A 162 7.62 -1.61 -2.87
CA ASP A 162 6.30 -1.66 -2.26
C ASP A 162 5.31 -2.43 -3.15
N LEU A 163 5.41 -2.29 -4.48
CA LEU A 163 4.68 -3.13 -5.43
C LEU A 163 5.07 -4.61 -5.32
N LEU A 164 6.36 -4.93 -5.24
CA LEU A 164 6.82 -6.31 -5.09
C LEU A 164 6.37 -6.94 -3.76
N VAL A 165 6.34 -6.18 -2.67
CA VAL A 165 5.81 -6.64 -1.38
C VAL A 165 4.31 -6.94 -1.47
N ARG A 166 3.56 -6.13 -2.23
CA ARG A 166 2.14 -6.41 -2.50
C ARG A 166 1.98 -7.67 -3.35
N ASP A 167 2.74 -7.81 -4.43
CA ASP A 167 2.64 -8.98 -5.30
C ASP A 167 3.05 -10.25 -4.56
N LEU A 168 4.05 -10.16 -3.67
CA LEU A 168 4.43 -11.23 -2.74
C LEU A 168 3.27 -11.63 -1.83
N VAL A 169 2.56 -10.66 -1.26
CA VAL A 169 1.35 -10.91 -0.46
C VAL A 169 0.29 -11.63 -1.30
N ASP A 170 -0.01 -11.12 -2.50
CA ASP A 170 -1.09 -11.64 -3.35
C ASP A 170 -0.80 -13.09 -3.76
N SER A 171 0.44 -13.40 -4.16
CA SER A 171 0.89 -14.76 -4.45
C SER A 171 0.71 -15.70 -3.26
N LEU A 172 0.93 -15.23 -2.03
CA LEU A 172 0.70 -16.03 -0.82
C LEU A 172 -0.78 -16.24 -0.54
N LEU A 173 -1.65 -15.29 -0.88
CA LEU A 173 -3.09 -15.39 -0.63
C LEU A 173 -3.83 -16.31 -1.61
N VAL A 174 -3.42 -16.33 -2.89
CA VAL A 174 -4.05 -17.18 -3.93
C VAL A 174 -4.05 -18.66 -3.53
N GLU A 175 -3.00 -19.12 -2.85
CA GLU A 175 -2.86 -20.51 -2.39
C GLU A 175 -3.82 -20.82 -1.22
N PHE A 176 -4.01 -19.87 -0.30
CA PHE A 176 -4.83 -20.07 0.90
C PHE A 176 -6.32 -19.82 0.69
N ILE A 177 -6.70 -19.10 -0.36
CA ILE A 177 -8.12 -18.93 -0.72
C ILE A 177 -8.66 -20.19 -1.41
N LYS A 178 -7.81 -21.02 -2.02
CA LYS A 178 -8.28 -22.21 -2.75
C LYS A 178 -8.52 -23.45 -1.87
N SER A 179 -7.65 -23.80 -0.89
CA SER A 179 -7.91 -25.00 -0.06
C SER A 179 -7.23 -25.01 1.33
N PRO A 180 -7.61 -24.14 2.30
CA PRO A 180 -7.07 -24.20 3.66
C PRO A 180 -7.54 -25.44 4.46
N GLU A 181 -8.63 -26.09 4.03
CA GLU A 181 -9.23 -27.27 4.66
C GLU A 181 -8.63 -28.59 4.18
N GLU A 182 -8.07 -28.64 2.96
CA GLU A 182 -7.58 -29.88 2.36
C GLU A 182 -6.07 -30.09 2.59
N MET A 183 -5.33 -29.03 2.94
CA MET A 183 -3.90 -29.10 3.18
C MET A 183 -3.57 -29.70 4.56
N THR A 184 -2.69 -30.71 4.58
CA THR A 184 -2.22 -31.30 5.83
C THR A 184 -1.38 -30.30 6.65
N GLN A 185 -1.29 -30.50 7.97
CA GLN A 185 -0.40 -29.68 8.82
C GLN A 185 1.08 -29.78 8.38
N LYS A 186 1.48 -30.89 7.76
CA LYS A 186 2.84 -31.08 7.24
C LYS A 186 3.09 -30.23 5.99
N GLU A 187 2.15 -30.20 5.04
CA GLU A 187 2.22 -29.32 3.86
C GLU A 187 2.30 -27.86 4.26
N ARG A 188 1.41 -27.41 5.15
CA ARG A 188 1.46 -26.07 5.71
C ARG A 188 2.84 -25.76 6.29
N ARG A 189 3.41 -26.67 7.08
CA ARG A 189 4.73 -26.45 7.68
C ARG A 189 5.84 -26.36 6.62
N VAL A 190 5.87 -27.24 5.62
CA VAL A 190 6.91 -27.23 4.56
C VAL A 190 6.85 -25.94 3.74
N ILE A 191 5.65 -25.51 3.35
CA ILE A 191 5.41 -24.26 2.62
C ILE A 191 5.80 -23.07 3.48
N ILE A 192 5.33 -23.04 4.73
CA ILE A 192 5.72 -22.01 5.71
C ILE A 192 7.23 -21.98 5.90
N THR A 193 7.94 -23.12 6.00
CA THR A 193 9.40 -23.14 6.21
C THR A 193 10.18 -22.71 4.97
N LYS A 194 9.75 -23.08 3.76
CA LYS A 194 10.37 -22.61 2.51
C LYS A 194 10.16 -21.11 2.29
N ILE A 195 8.99 -20.59 2.68
CA ILE A 195 8.60 -19.18 2.51
C ILE A 195 9.10 -18.28 3.66
N ASN A 196 9.18 -18.79 4.89
CA ASN A 196 9.63 -18.05 6.09
C ASN A 196 11.12 -17.70 6.08
N LYS A 197 11.93 -18.27 5.19
CA LYS A 197 13.34 -17.86 5.07
C LYS A 197 13.48 -16.37 4.73
N GLY A 198 12.46 -15.73 4.16
CA GLY A 198 12.46 -14.30 3.82
C GLY A 198 11.77 -13.35 4.81
N ASN A 199 11.22 -13.83 5.92
CA ASN A 199 10.71 -12.98 7.01
C ASN A 199 9.69 -11.90 6.55
N LEU A 200 8.58 -12.31 5.91
CA LEU A 200 7.56 -11.44 5.31
C LEU A 200 7.14 -10.25 6.18
N PHE A 201 6.80 -10.51 7.44
CA PHE A 201 6.40 -9.47 8.39
C PHE A 201 7.51 -8.45 8.62
N ASN A 202 8.77 -8.90 8.68
CA ASN A 202 9.91 -7.99 8.77
C ASN A 202 10.12 -7.19 7.48
N ASN A 203 9.86 -7.76 6.31
CA ASN A 203 9.91 -6.99 5.06
C ASN A 203 8.83 -5.90 5.04
N ILE A 204 7.62 -6.21 5.52
CA ILE A 204 6.53 -5.22 5.63
C ILE A 204 6.93 -4.12 6.62
N LYS A 205 7.37 -4.48 7.83
CA LYS A 205 7.84 -3.51 8.85
C LYS A 205 8.95 -2.62 8.29
N ARG A 206 10.00 -3.23 7.76
CA ARG A 206 11.15 -2.52 7.17
C ARG A 206 10.70 -1.60 6.03
N THR A 207 9.76 -2.04 5.22
CA THR A 207 9.22 -1.23 4.13
C THR A 207 8.57 0.05 4.66
N ILE A 208 7.76 -0.06 5.72
CA ILE A 208 7.10 1.09 6.34
C ILE A 208 8.14 1.97 7.07
N GLU A 209 9.07 1.38 7.80
CA GLU A 209 10.15 2.08 8.51
C GLU A 209 11.04 2.88 7.55
N ASP A 210 11.40 2.31 6.40
CA ASP A 210 12.19 3.01 5.38
C ASP A 210 11.40 4.17 4.76
N ASN A 211 10.09 4.02 4.57
CA ASN A 211 9.22 5.11 4.11
C ASN A 211 9.14 6.25 5.16
N ILE A 212 9.09 5.91 6.45
CA ILE A 212 9.17 6.89 7.55
C ILE A 212 10.53 7.62 7.48
N ARG A 213 11.63 6.87 7.38
CA ARG A 213 12.99 7.44 7.29
C ARG A 213 13.16 8.33 6.07
N PHE A 214 12.64 7.91 4.91
CA PHE A 214 12.66 8.69 3.67
C PHE A 214 12.01 10.06 3.86
N THR A 215 10.87 10.09 4.55
CA THR A 215 10.14 11.33 4.86
C THR A 215 10.98 12.28 5.73
N ASN A 216 11.84 11.76 6.60
CA ASN A 216 12.68 12.57 7.50
C ASN A 216 13.91 13.17 6.80
N VAL A 217 14.51 12.45 5.86
CA VAL A 217 15.81 12.83 5.27
C VAL A 217 15.67 13.59 3.95
N THR A 218 14.46 13.72 3.42
CA THR A 218 14.19 14.38 2.13
C THR A 218 13.27 15.59 2.29
N GLN A 219 13.54 16.62 1.49
CA GLN A 219 12.58 17.71 1.28
C GLN A 219 11.72 17.35 0.08
N MET A 220 10.40 17.31 0.27
CA MET A 220 9.44 16.86 -0.72
C MET A 220 8.53 18.00 -1.16
N THR A 221 8.13 18.00 -2.43
CA THR A 221 7.14 18.96 -2.93
C THR A 221 5.71 18.51 -2.56
N ALA A 222 4.74 19.40 -2.70
CA ALA A 222 3.32 19.08 -2.47
C ALA A 222 2.87 17.86 -3.31
N ASP A 223 3.26 17.80 -4.59
CA ASP A 223 2.96 16.68 -5.49
C ASP A 223 3.58 15.36 -5.01
N ASP A 224 4.79 15.43 -4.44
CA ASP A 224 5.47 14.26 -3.90
C ASP A 224 4.74 13.72 -2.66
N PHE A 225 4.30 14.62 -1.77
CA PHE A 225 3.50 14.25 -0.60
C PHE A 225 2.14 13.66 -0.99
N SER A 226 1.44 14.22 -1.99
CA SER A 226 0.17 13.64 -2.47
C SER A 226 0.36 12.20 -2.95
N LYS A 227 1.39 11.93 -3.76
CA LYS A 227 1.71 10.58 -4.23
C LYS A 227 2.03 9.63 -3.07
N MET A 228 2.86 10.07 -2.12
CA MET A 228 3.27 9.25 -0.99
C MET A 228 2.10 8.96 -0.04
N LYS A 229 1.20 9.94 0.18
CA LYS A 229 -0.05 9.73 0.93
C LYS A 229 -0.95 8.70 0.27
N LYS A 230 -1.10 8.77 -1.06
CA LYS A 230 -1.88 7.76 -1.81
C LYS A 230 -1.28 6.37 -1.67
N GLN A 231 0.05 6.25 -1.78
CA GLN A 231 0.76 5.00 -1.58
C GLN A 231 0.56 4.43 -0.17
N GLN A 232 0.75 5.26 0.86
CA GLN A 232 0.54 4.86 2.25
C GLN A 232 -0.89 4.38 2.51
N ARG A 233 -1.91 5.13 2.05
CA ARG A 233 -3.33 4.76 2.20
C ARG A 233 -3.64 3.43 1.52
N ASN A 234 -3.12 3.24 0.30
CA ASN A 234 -3.32 1.99 -0.44
C ASN A 234 -2.66 0.82 0.29
N PHE A 235 -1.45 0.99 0.80
CA PHE A 235 -0.75 -0.07 1.49
C PHE A 235 -1.40 -0.40 2.84
N ASP A 236 -1.78 0.60 3.63
CA ASP A 236 -2.53 0.42 4.88
C ASP A 236 -3.87 -0.30 4.63
N LYS A 237 -4.60 0.06 3.56
CA LYS A 237 -5.84 -0.61 3.18
C LYS A 237 -5.63 -2.08 2.83
N VAL A 238 -4.62 -2.38 2.01
CA VAL A 238 -4.26 -3.75 1.65
C VAL A 238 -3.88 -4.53 2.92
N TRP A 239 -3.01 -3.97 3.77
CA TRP A 239 -2.60 -4.56 5.03
C TRP A 239 -3.77 -4.89 5.95
N LYS A 240 -4.72 -3.96 6.15
CA LYS A 240 -5.91 -4.20 6.98
C LYS A 240 -6.78 -5.36 6.48
N GLN A 241 -6.80 -5.61 5.17
CA GLN A 241 -7.56 -6.71 4.57
C GLN A 241 -6.86 -8.06 4.72
N ILE A 242 -5.54 -8.09 4.56
CA ILE A 242 -4.75 -9.31 4.43
C ILE A 242 -4.05 -9.71 5.74
N GLY A 243 -3.65 -8.74 6.57
CA GLY A 243 -2.76 -8.90 7.70
C GLY A 243 -3.27 -9.94 8.69
N PRO A 244 -4.54 -9.86 9.14
CA PRO A 244 -5.13 -10.88 10.01
C PRO A 244 -5.08 -12.30 9.42
N ARG A 245 -5.36 -12.46 8.12
CA ARG A 245 -5.34 -13.76 7.41
C ARG A 245 -3.92 -14.30 7.27
N LEU A 246 -2.95 -13.45 6.95
CA LEU A 246 -1.54 -13.84 6.93
C LEU A 246 -1.07 -14.25 8.33
N SER A 247 -1.46 -13.50 9.38
CA SER A 247 -1.07 -13.85 10.75
C SER A 247 -1.63 -15.20 11.19
N SER A 248 -2.85 -15.55 10.77
CA SER A 248 -3.48 -16.80 11.17
C SER A 248 -2.75 -18.02 10.62
N VAL A 249 -2.15 -17.88 9.45
CA VAL A 249 -1.40 -18.90 8.72
C VAL A 249 0.06 -18.98 9.17
N TYR A 250 0.75 -17.84 9.25
CA TYR A 250 2.21 -17.80 9.35
C TYR A 250 2.73 -17.60 10.78
N LEU A 251 1.91 -17.13 11.70
CA LEU A 251 2.32 -16.83 13.08
C LEU A 251 1.69 -17.78 14.08
N LYS A 252 2.44 -18.07 15.16
CA LYS A 252 1.91 -18.78 16.34
C LYS A 252 0.92 -17.87 17.07
N GLU A 253 -0.14 -18.45 17.63
CA GLU A 253 -1.26 -17.73 18.27
C GLU A 253 -0.80 -16.61 19.22
N LYS A 254 0.18 -16.90 20.08
CA LYS A 254 0.75 -15.96 21.06
C LYS A 254 1.39 -14.69 20.46
N ASN A 255 1.80 -14.72 19.19
CA ASN A 255 2.51 -13.61 18.54
C ASN A 255 1.61 -12.85 17.55
N LYS A 256 0.46 -13.40 17.15
CA LYS A 256 -0.41 -12.82 16.11
C LYS A 256 -0.81 -11.37 16.42
N LYS A 257 -1.39 -11.15 17.61
CA LYS A 257 -1.90 -9.84 18.02
C LYS A 257 -0.78 -8.80 18.12
N LEU A 258 0.38 -9.19 18.65
CA LEU A 258 1.53 -8.30 18.80
C LEU A 258 2.07 -7.85 17.43
N GLU A 259 2.28 -8.79 16.51
CA GLU A 259 2.81 -8.53 15.17
C GLU A 259 1.89 -7.62 14.35
N ILE A 260 0.59 -7.89 14.36
CA ILE A 260 -0.40 -7.04 13.69
C ILE A 260 -0.40 -5.63 14.30
N SER A 261 -0.47 -5.53 15.62
CA SER A 261 -0.49 -4.24 16.31
C SER A 261 0.77 -3.40 16.04
N GLN A 262 1.94 -4.04 15.92
CA GLN A 262 3.18 -3.33 15.59
C GLN A 262 3.14 -2.73 14.19
N ILE A 263 2.68 -3.50 13.19
CA ILE A 263 2.59 -3.00 11.81
C ILE A 263 1.52 -1.91 11.70
N ASP A 264 0.37 -2.08 12.36
CA ASP A 264 -0.68 -1.05 12.41
C ASP A 264 -0.15 0.25 13.03
N THR A 265 0.67 0.14 14.08
CA THR A 265 1.33 1.30 14.71
C THR A 265 2.29 1.98 13.75
N LEU A 266 3.07 1.22 12.98
CA LEU A 266 3.98 1.77 11.97
C LEU A 266 3.22 2.54 10.87
N PHE A 267 2.05 2.05 10.41
CA PHE A 267 1.23 2.77 9.45
C PHE A 267 0.71 4.11 10.01
N VAL A 268 0.30 4.14 11.27
CA VAL A 268 -0.10 5.38 11.96
C VAL A 268 1.08 6.34 12.07
N GLN A 269 2.25 5.86 12.48
CA GLN A 269 3.48 6.66 12.56
C GLN A 269 3.86 7.25 11.21
N TRP A 270 3.80 6.45 10.14
CA TRP A 270 4.07 6.92 8.79
C TRP A 270 3.10 8.02 8.35
N ASN A 271 1.80 7.84 8.60
CA ASN A 271 0.81 8.86 8.28
C ASN A 271 1.06 10.17 9.02
N ASN A 272 1.35 10.08 10.32
CA ASN A 272 1.62 11.23 11.19
C ASN A 272 2.92 11.94 10.78
N GLN A 273 3.97 11.20 10.45
CA GLN A 273 5.23 11.78 10.00
C GLN A 273 5.03 12.59 8.71
N MET A 274 4.30 12.06 7.74
CA MET A 274 3.97 12.81 6.53
C MET A 274 3.12 14.06 6.83
N ASN A 275 2.15 13.96 7.74
CA ASN A 275 1.36 15.14 8.15
C ASN A 275 2.24 16.24 8.73
N ASN A 276 3.14 15.88 9.62
CA ASN A 276 4.04 16.83 10.27
C ASN A 276 4.95 17.52 9.25
N GLU A 277 5.55 16.77 8.32
CA GLU A 277 6.42 17.37 7.31
C GLU A 277 5.66 18.23 6.29
N ILE A 278 4.40 17.90 5.97
CA ILE A 278 3.54 18.76 5.15
C ILE A 278 3.34 20.11 5.83
N TRP A 279 2.93 20.13 7.10
CA TRP A 279 2.71 21.38 7.83
C TRP A 279 4.01 22.17 8.04
N ARG A 280 5.13 21.48 8.31
CA ARG A 280 6.45 22.10 8.42
C ARG A 280 6.88 22.73 7.09
N SER A 281 6.61 22.07 5.97
CA SER A 281 6.90 22.59 4.63
C SER A 281 6.04 23.82 4.31
N ILE A 282 4.77 23.85 4.72
CA ILE A 282 3.92 25.02 4.55
C ILE A 282 4.43 26.18 5.42
N HIS A 283 4.76 25.91 6.69
CA HIS A 283 5.31 26.91 7.61
C HIS A 283 6.62 27.53 7.08
N SER A 284 7.52 26.72 6.51
CA SER A 284 8.78 27.22 5.96
C SER A 284 8.60 28.21 4.82
N LEU A 285 7.53 28.10 4.02
CA LEU A 285 7.25 29.05 2.93
C LEU A 285 7.02 30.48 3.44
N PHE A 286 6.38 30.61 4.61
CA PHE A 286 6.16 31.92 5.24
C PHE A 286 7.46 32.44 5.85
N MET A 287 8.20 31.58 6.56
CA MET A 287 9.49 31.94 7.16
C MET A 287 10.53 32.38 6.13
N GLU A 288 10.59 31.73 4.96
CA GLU A 288 11.47 32.10 3.83
C GLU A 288 11.20 33.52 3.29
N LYS A 289 10.01 34.07 3.55
CA LYS A 289 9.62 35.45 3.21
C LYS A 289 9.58 36.38 4.41
N ASN A 290 10.21 36.00 5.51
CA ASN A 290 10.22 36.74 6.78
C ASN A 290 8.82 36.99 7.36
N ILE A 291 7.84 36.15 7.01
CA ILE A 291 6.50 36.19 7.60
C ILE A 291 6.52 35.26 8.82
N ASN A 292 6.58 35.87 10.00
CA ASN A 292 6.69 35.14 11.26
C ASN A 292 5.34 34.62 11.75
N LEU A 293 4.89 33.50 11.19
CA LEU A 293 3.75 32.76 11.74
C LEU A 293 4.22 31.88 12.90
N ILE A 294 3.45 31.86 13.99
CA ILE A 294 3.61 30.86 15.04
C ILE A 294 3.46 29.46 14.40
N SER A 295 4.31 28.51 14.79
CA SER A 295 4.28 27.15 14.24
C SER A 295 2.92 26.47 14.41
N PHE A 296 2.52 25.67 13.42
CA PHE A 296 1.28 24.92 13.38
C PHE A 296 1.52 23.49 12.86
N ASN A 297 0.66 22.54 13.24
CA ASN A 297 0.77 21.13 12.84
C ASN A 297 -0.56 20.49 12.40
N ASN A 298 -1.62 21.28 12.22
CA ASN A 298 -2.93 20.84 11.76
C ASN A 298 -3.71 22.02 11.14
N SER A 299 -4.84 21.74 10.46
CA SER A 299 -5.63 22.77 9.78
C SER A 299 -6.14 23.84 10.73
N ASN A 300 -6.74 23.46 11.85
CA ASN A 300 -7.29 24.42 12.81
C ASN A 300 -6.22 25.42 13.27
N GLN A 301 -5.03 24.92 13.62
CA GLN A 301 -3.91 25.79 13.99
C GLN A 301 -3.43 26.64 12.81
N PHE A 302 -3.33 26.07 11.61
CA PHE A 302 -2.91 26.82 10.43
C PHE A 302 -3.87 27.99 10.14
N VAL A 303 -5.18 27.73 10.12
CA VAL A 303 -6.22 28.75 9.94
C VAL A 303 -6.13 29.80 11.03
N ASP A 304 -6.09 29.38 12.31
CA ASP A 304 -5.96 30.29 13.46
C ASP A 304 -4.73 31.20 13.36
N LYS A 305 -3.57 30.66 13.01
CA LYS A 305 -2.31 31.42 12.92
C LYS A 305 -2.27 32.35 11.73
N VAL A 306 -2.82 31.93 10.59
CA VAL A 306 -2.94 32.80 9.41
C VAL A 306 -3.92 33.95 9.70
N CYS A 307 -5.12 33.65 10.22
CA CYS A 307 -6.12 34.67 10.52
C CYS A 307 -5.62 35.64 11.61
N SER A 308 -4.98 35.13 12.66
CA SER A 308 -4.41 35.98 13.72
C SER A 308 -3.33 36.92 13.20
N PHE A 309 -2.45 36.43 12.31
CA PHE A 309 -1.44 37.27 11.66
C PHE A 309 -2.09 38.38 10.83
N ILE A 310 -3.12 38.04 10.04
CA ILE A 310 -3.86 39.01 9.24
C ILE A 310 -4.54 40.06 10.15
N ASP A 311 -5.22 39.62 11.21
CA ASP A 311 -5.89 40.52 12.16
C ASP A 311 -4.90 41.47 12.86
N GLU A 312 -3.68 41.01 13.14
CA GLU A 312 -2.60 41.85 13.67
C GLU A 312 -2.12 42.88 12.62
N GLN A 313 -1.93 42.46 11.36
CA GLN A 313 -1.55 43.40 10.30
C GLN A 313 -2.64 44.45 10.03
N ILE A 314 -3.91 44.11 10.14
CA ILE A 314 -5.03 45.07 10.02
C ILE A 314 -5.01 46.07 11.18
N LYS A 315 -4.79 45.62 12.42
CA LYS A 315 -4.71 46.51 13.60
C LYS A 315 -3.52 47.47 13.52
N ASP A 316 -2.41 47.04 12.96
CA ASP A 316 -1.19 47.82 12.85
C ASP A 316 -1.24 48.90 11.76
N LEU A 317 -2.30 48.96 10.93
CA LEU A 317 -2.44 49.95 9.86
C LEU A 317 -2.41 51.40 10.36
N ASP A 318 -2.84 51.64 11.60
CA ASP A 318 -2.80 52.97 12.23
C ASP A 318 -1.38 53.39 12.68
N VAL A 319 -0.45 52.45 12.72
CA VAL A 319 0.90 52.62 13.29
C VAL A 319 1.99 52.49 12.22
N LYS A 320 1.77 51.66 11.19
CA LYS A 320 2.69 51.43 10.07
C LYS A 320 2.48 52.43 8.95
N SER A 321 3.50 52.60 8.11
CA SER A 321 3.33 53.35 6.87
C SER A 321 2.45 52.56 5.88
N THR A 322 1.73 53.27 5.00
CA THR A 322 0.93 52.64 3.94
C THR A 322 1.78 51.75 3.04
N ASP A 323 2.95 52.24 2.62
CA ASP A 323 3.89 51.50 1.76
C ASP A 323 4.37 50.19 2.41
N GLU A 324 4.71 50.23 3.71
CA GLU A 324 5.11 49.04 4.47
C GLU A 324 3.97 48.03 4.60
N SER A 325 2.74 48.51 4.82
CA SER A 325 1.55 47.66 4.96
C SER A 325 1.19 46.98 3.63
N GLU A 326 1.28 47.71 2.51
CA GLU A 326 1.11 47.17 1.15
C GLU A 326 2.20 46.14 0.82
N GLU A 327 3.46 46.39 1.17
CA GLU A 327 4.56 45.46 0.93
C GLU A 327 4.36 44.13 1.69
N ILE A 328 3.97 44.19 2.97
CA ILE A 328 3.68 43.00 3.79
C ILE A 328 2.49 42.23 3.20
N PHE A 329 1.44 42.93 2.78
CA PHE A 329 0.28 42.31 2.13
C PHE A 329 0.67 41.57 0.85
N HIS A 330 1.40 42.21 -0.08
CA HIS A 330 1.82 41.59 -1.33
C HIS A 330 2.83 40.45 -1.11
N THR A 331 3.69 40.57 -0.11
CA THR A 331 4.61 39.49 0.28
C THR A 331 3.84 38.28 0.81
N PHE A 332 2.83 38.49 1.65
CA PHE A 332 1.98 37.43 2.16
C PHE A 332 1.14 36.78 1.05
N THR A 333 0.41 37.58 0.29
CA THR A 333 -0.59 37.11 -0.68
C THR A 333 0.06 36.61 -1.97
N ASP A 334 0.72 37.49 -2.72
CA ASP A 334 1.19 37.20 -4.07
C ASP A 334 2.45 36.33 -4.07
N SER A 335 3.32 36.48 -3.07
CA SER A 335 4.59 35.73 -3.03
C SER A 335 4.46 34.36 -2.35
N VAL A 336 3.61 34.22 -1.33
CA VAL A 336 3.47 32.98 -0.54
C VAL A 336 2.12 32.31 -0.77
N TYR A 337 1.03 32.97 -0.37
CA TYR A 337 -0.29 32.34 -0.26
C TYR A 337 -0.84 31.91 -1.62
N PHE A 338 -1.18 32.84 -2.51
CA PHE A 338 -1.80 32.53 -3.80
C PHE A 338 -0.86 31.76 -4.73
N LYS A 339 0.42 32.15 -4.77
CA LYS A 339 1.40 31.55 -5.68
C LYS A 339 1.76 30.10 -5.33
N THR A 340 1.82 29.79 -4.04
CA THR A 340 2.36 28.50 -3.58
C THR A 340 1.39 27.74 -2.68
N VAL A 341 0.89 28.35 -1.60
CA VAL A 341 0.03 27.65 -0.63
C VAL A 341 -1.30 27.25 -1.28
N GLU A 342 -2.05 28.21 -1.82
CA GLU A 342 -3.34 27.95 -2.46
C GLU A 342 -3.16 27.07 -3.70
N LYS A 343 -2.23 27.43 -4.59
CA LYS A 343 -2.08 26.72 -5.87
C LYS A 343 -1.56 25.28 -5.74
N LYS A 344 -0.66 25.01 -4.79
CA LYS A 344 0.03 23.71 -4.69
C LYS A 344 -0.34 22.90 -3.45
N TRP A 345 -0.45 23.55 -2.29
CA TRP A 345 -0.65 22.82 -1.03
C TRP A 345 -2.11 22.60 -0.69
N ILE A 346 -2.99 23.59 -0.87
CA ILE A 346 -4.41 23.45 -0.55
C ILE A 346 -5.07 22.25 -1.29
N PRO A 347 -4.83 22.01 -2.61
CA PRO A 347 -5.36 20.82 -3.27
C PRO A 347 -4.94 19.52 -2.60
N VAL A 348 -3.67 19.42 -2.17
CA VAL A 348 -3.12 18.26 -1.48
C VAL A 348 -3.75 18.10 -0.09
N LEU A 349 -3.95 19.20 0.65
CA LEU A 349 -4.58 19.17 1.96
C LEU A 349 -6.05 18.71 1.86
N LEU A 350 -6.80 19.22 0.87
CA LEU A 350 -8.20 18.83 0.61
C LEU A 350 -8.29 17.35 0.19
N GLU A 351 -7.48 16.90 -0.77
CA GLU A 351 -7.47 15.49 -1.24
C GLU A 351 -7.18 14.48 -0.12
N ASN A 352 -6.44 14.92 0.91
CA ASN A 352 -6.01 14.08 2.02
C ASN A 352 -6.79 14.34 3.33
N ASN A 353 -7.90 15.09 3.28
CA ASN A 353 -8.72 15.44 4.45
C ASN A 353 -7.91 16.09 5.58
N MET A 354 -6.84 16.82 5.22
CA MET A 354 -6.03 17.58 6.16
C MET A 354 -6.53 19.02 6.31
N MET A 355 -7.45 19.45 5.45
CA MET A 355 -8.15 20.73 5.47
C MET A 355 -9.51 20.54 4.78
N THR A 356 -10.47 21.40 5.09
CA THR A 356 -11.80 21.49 4.50
C THR A 356 -11.93 22.73 3.61
N GLN A 357 -12.91 22.73 2.71
CA GLN A 357 -13.18 23.90 1.87
C GLN A 357 -13.55 25.14 2.72
N THR A 358 -14.32 24.94 3.80
CA THR A 358 -14.70 26.02 4.72
C THR A 358 -13.49 26.66 5.40
N GLU A 359 -12.50 25.87 5.82
CA GLU A 359 -11.26 26.39 6.40
C GLU A 359 -10.44 27.21 5.39
N LYS A 360 -10.41 26.81 4.11
CA LYS A 360 -9.84 27.62 3.03
C LYS A 360 -10.60 28.94 2.89
N ASP A 361 -11.93 28.88 2.78
CA ASP A 361 -12.77 30.05 2.55
C ASP A 361 -12.67 31.08 3.69
N LEU A 362 -12.44 30.62 4.93
CA LEU A 362 -12.16 31.51 6.07
C LEU A 362 -10.88 32.33 5.87
N ILE A 363 -9.81 31.70 5.40
CA ILE A 363 -8.55 32.39 5.11
C ILE A 363 -8.75 33.37 3.94
N ASP A 364 -9.39 32.93 2.86
CA ASP A 364 -9.67 33.80 1.70
C ASP A 364 -10.52 35.01 2.10
N GLY A 365 -11.53 34.80 2.96
CA GLY A 365 -12.34 35.86 3.53
C GLY A 365 -11.51 36.88 4.31
N LYS A 366 -10.59 36.40 5.16
CA LYS A 366 -9.69 37.26 5.93
C LYS A 366 -8.69 38.03 5.06
N ILE A 367 -8.16 37.41 4.02
CA ILE A 367 -7.31 38.10 3.04
C ILE A 367 -8.09 39.22 2.32
N ASN A 368 -9.35 38.95 1.97
CA ASN A 368 -10.21 39.96 1.34
C ASN A 368 -10.56 41.12 2.29
N GLU A 369 -10.80 40.83 3.57
CA GLU A 369 -10.96 41.86 4.61
C GLU A 369 -9.72 42.74 4.68
N TRP A 370 -8.54 42.15 4.80
CA TRP A 370 -7.27 42.89 4.84
C TRP A 370 -7.05 43.76 3.59
N LYS A 371 -7.34 43.22 2.41
CA LYS A 371 -7.27 43.96 1.15
C LYS A 371 -8.14 45.21 1.16
N ASN A 372 -9.35 45.13 1.71
CA ASN A 372 -10.27 46.27 1.77
C ASN A 372 -9.80 47.37 2.72
N GLU A 373 -9.09 47.01 3.78
CA GLU A 373 -8.55 47.96 4.77
C GLU A 373 -7.30 48.69 4.27
N ILE A 374 -6.43 48.02 3.50
CA ILE A 374 -5.22 48.64 2.93
C ILE A 374 -5.48 49.45 1.67
N THR A 375 -6.58 49.18 0.95
CA THR A 375 -6.90 49.93 -0.27
C THR A 375 -7.62 51.23 0.14
N PRO A 376 -7.06 52.42 -0.12
CA PRO A 376 -7.77 53.65 0.18
C PRO A 376 -9.11 53.66 -0.58
N SER A 377 -10.21 53.89 0.13
CA SER A 377 -11.51 54.14 -0.50
C SER A 377 -11.37 55.34 -1.43
N TYR A 378 -11.27 55.11 -2.74
CA TYR A 378 -11.18 56.15 -3.77
C TYR A 378 -12.37 57.12 -3.79
N ALA A 379 -13.36 56.93 -2.89
CA ALA A 379 -14.44 57.88 -2.65
C ALA A 379 -13.91 59.32 -2.44
N TYR A 380 -12.81 59.52 -1.71
CA TYR A 380 -12.27 60.87 -1.48
C TYR A 380 -11.57 61.48 -2.72
N LEU A 381 -10.92 60.66 -3.55
CA LEU A 381 -10.31 61.10 -4.81
C LEU A 381 -11.37 61.53 -5.84
N GLY A 382 -12.55 60.88 -5.83
CA GLY A 382 -13.72 61.33 -6.59
C GLY A 382 -14.17 62.74 -6.21
N PHE A 383 -14.22 63.06 -4.91
CA PHE A 383 -14.56 64.41 -4.43
C PHE A 383 -13.51 65.46 -4.79
N ILE A 384 -12.22 65.11 -4.76
CA ILE A 384 -11.13 66.01 -5.18
C ILE A 384 -11.21 66.30 -6.69
N ILE A 385 -11.44 65.28 -7.53
CA ILE A 385 -11.57 65.42 -8.98
C ILE A 385 -12.81 66.26 -9.34
N VAL A 386 -13.95 66.03 -8.70
CA VAL A 386 -15.17 66.83 -8.87
C VAL A 386 -14.92 68.29 -8.43
N GLY A 387 -14.22 68.50 -7.32
CA GLY A 387 -13.81 69.84 -6.86
C GLY A 387 -12.95 70.59 -7.88
N VAL A 388 -11.95 69.92 -8.46
CA VAL A 388 -11.07 70.51 -9.49
C VAL A 388 -11.84 70.84 -10.78
N ILE A 389 -12.77 69.98 -11.19
CA ILE A 389 -13.62 70.22 -12.38
C ILE A 389 -14.53 71.42 -12.17
N ILE A 390 -15.15 71.57 -11.00
CA ILE A 390 -16.00 72.72 -10.67
C ILE A 390 -15.19 74.02 -10.68
N ILE A 391 -14.01 74.03 -10.07
CA ILE A 391 -13.12 75.21 -10.07
C ILE A 391 -12.69 75.57 -11.50
N ALA A 392 -12.33 74.58 -12.32
CA ALA A 392 -11.98 74.80 -13.72
C ALA A 392 -13.15 75.35 -14.54
N ALA A 393 -14.38 74.86 -14.30
CA ALA A 393 -15.59 75.34 -14.97
C ALA A 393 -15.91 76.80 -14.57
N VAL A 394 -15.76 77.16 -13.29
CA VAL A 394 -15.95 78.54 -12.80
C VAL A 394 -14.90 79.47 -13.41
N LEU A 395 -13.63 79.06 -13.45
CA LEU A 395 -12.56 79.85 -14.06
C LEU A 395 -12.75 80.04 -15.57
N TYR A 396 -13.23 79.01 -16.27
CA TYR A 396 -13.56 79.08 -17.68
C TYR A 396 -14.75 80.01 -17.96
N ALA A 397 -15.82 79.92 -17.17
CA ALA A 397 -16.97 80.82 -17.27
C ALA A 397 -16.58 82.28 -17.01
N TYR A 398 -15.73 82.53 -15.99
CA TYR A 398 -15.21 83.85 -15.67
C TYR A 398 -14.33 84.44 -16.79
N LYS A 399 -13.50 83.61 -17.45
CA LYS A 399 -12.74 84.04 -18.63
C LYS A 399 -13.63 84.33 -19.84
N LYS A 400 -14.74 83.61 -20.01
CA LYS A 400 -15.68 83.79 -21.13
C LYS A 400 -16.48 85.09 -21.00
N THR A 401 -16.91 85.46 -19.79
CA THR A 401 -17.64 86.71 -19.55
C THR A 401 -16.75 87.95 -19.69
N LYS A 402 -15.46 87.88 -19.32
CA LYS A 402 -14.50 88.97 -19.57
C LYS A 402 -14.15 89.18 -21.05
N LYS A 403 -14.22 88.13 -21.89
CA LYS A 403 -13.98 88.24 -23.34
C LYS A 403 -15.18 88.79 -24.11
N ALA A 404 -16.40 88.68 -23.57
CA ALA A 404 -17.61 89.18 -24.20
C ALA A 404 -17.82 90.70 -24.02
N SER A 405 -17.20 91.31 -23.01
CA SER A 405 -17.33 92.74 -22.71
C SER A 405 -16.28 93.65 -23.40
N SER A 406 -15.44 93.10 -24.30
CA SER A 406 -14.33 93.84 -24.93
C SER A 406 -14.29 93.81 -26.47
N LYS A 407 -15.44 93.72 -27.15
CA LYS A 407 -15.51 93.99 -28.59
C LYS A 407 -15.90 95.46 -28.85
N PRO A 408 -15.06 96.25 -29.57
CA PRO A 408 -15.41 97.61 -29.97
C PRO A 408 -16.39 97.58 -31.14
N VAL A 409 -17.35 98.51 -31.13
CA VAL A 409 -18.29 98.73 -32.24
C VAL A 409 -17.61 99.63 -33.27
N THR A 410 -17.43 99.12 -34.49
CA THR A 410 -17.10 99.90 -35.69
C THR A 410 -18.18 99.67 -36.74
N SER A 411 -19.11 100.61 -36.89
CA SER A 411 -19.36 101.44 -38.08
C SER A 411 -20.41 102.48 -37.72
#